data_AF-A0A3A0FR68-F1
#
_entry.id   AF-A0A3A0FR68-F1
#
_cell.length_a   1.000
_cell.length_b   1.000
_cell.length_c   1.000
_cell.angle_alpha   90.00
_cell.angle_beta   90.00
_cell.angle_gamma   90.00
#
_symmetry.space_group_name_H-M   'P 1'
#
loop_
_entity.id
_entity.type
_entity.pdbx_description
1 polymer ?
#
loop_
_entity_poly.entity_id
_entity_poly.type
_entity_poly.pdbx_seq_one_letter_code
_entity_poly.pdbx_strand_id
1 'polypeptide(L)' 'MGAYALHAKHDSKEITRRARAAADARFYDQVDPDRVLDPSERERRAEFARKAHFARMALKSAQARSGKKCKTGGAK' A
#
# COMPACT_ATOMS: atom_id res chain seq x y z
N MET A 1 7.75 -3.41 -25.25
CA MET A 1 7.34 -2.10 -25.82
C MET A 1 5.90 -1.67 -25.51
N GLY A 2 4.96 -2.57 -25.19
CA GLY A 2 3.55 -2.20 -24.94
C GLY A 2 3.28 -1.32 -23.70
N ALA A 3 4.07 -1.45 -22.63
CA ALA A 3 3.88 -0.67 -21.40
C ALA A 3 4.18 0.82 -21.59
N TYR A 4 5.26 1.17 -22.32
CA TYR A 4 5.64 2.56 -22.55
C TYR A 4 4.62 3.31 -23.42
N ALA A 5 4.05 2.64 -24.43
CA ALA A 5 3.03 3.24 -25.29
C ALA A 5 1.71 3.53 -24.53
N LEU A 6 1.35 2.68 -23.56
CA LEU A 6 0.18 2.88 -22.70
C LEU A 6 0.38 4.07 -21.75
N HIS A 7 1.54 4.15 -21.09
CA HIS A 7 1.88 5.23 -20.16
C HIS A 7 2.17 6.58 -20.86
N ALA A 8 2.46 6.57 -22.15
CA ALA A 8 2.60 7.79 -22.96
C ALA A 8 1.25 8.38 -23.39
N LYS A 9 0.21 7.54 -23.53
CA LYS A 9 -1.14 7.95 -23.97
C LYS A 9 -2.09 8.24 -22.82
N HIS A 10 -1.93 7.53 -21.70
CA HIS A 10 -2.76 7.68 -20.53
C HIS A 10 -1.88 7.97 -19.32
N ASP A 11 -2.25 8.98 -18.52
CA ASP A 11 -1.56 9.22 -17.26
C ASP A 11 -1.65 7.93 -16.43
N SER A 12 -0.48 7.43 -16.03
CA SER A 12 -0.34 6.23 -15.21
C SER A 12 -1.20 6.28 -13.94
N LYS A 13 -1.49 7.49 -13.43
CA LYS A 13 -2.38 7.74 -12.30
C LYS A 13 -3.83 7.38 -12.59
N GLU A 14 -4.32 7.65 -13.80
CA GLU A 14 -5.71 7.34 -14.19
C GLU A 14 -5.94 5.85 -14.36
N ILE A 15 -5.01 5.14 -15.01
CA ILE A 15 -5.10 3.69 -15.22
C ILE A 15 -5.18 2.95 -13.89
N THR A 16 -4.40 3.40 -12.90
CA THR A 16 -4.30 2.78 -11.58
C THR A 16 -5.34 3.30 -10.57
N ARG A 17 -6.15 4.30 -10.94
CA ARG A 17 -7.13 4.94 -10.05
C ARG A 17 -8.15 3.94 -9.49
N ARG A 18 -8.73 3.08 -10.34
CA ARG A 18 -9.72 2.07 -9.93
C ARG A 18 -9.13 1.06 -8.94
N ALA A 19 -7.90 0.61 -9.21
CA ALA A 19 -7.20 -0.32 -8.32
C ALA A 19 -6.87 0.31 -6.97
N ARG A 20 -6.45 1.59 -6.95
CA ARG A 20 -6.21 2.32 -5.69
C ARG A 20 -7.49 2.50 -4.89
N ALA A 21 -8.59 2.90 -5.53
CA ALA A 21 -9.88 3.02 -4.87
C ALA A 21 -10.36 1.69 -4.26
N ALA A 22 -10.20 0.58 -4.98
CA ALA A 22 -10.53 -0.76 -4.47
C ALA A 22 -9.63 -1.19 -3.31
N ALA A 23 -8.35 -0.80 -3.32
CA ALA A 23 -7.43 -1.07 -2.21
C ALA A 23 -7.81 -0.25 -0.97
N ASP A 24 -8.20 1.01 -1.15
CA ASP A 24 -8.66 1.86 -0.06
C ASP A 24 -9.97 1.33 0.55
N ALA A 25 -10.93 0.88 -0.27
CA ALA A 25 -12.19 0.26 0.16
C ALA A 25 -11.98 -0.90 1.16
N ARG A 26 -10.97 -1.74 0.93
CA ARG A 26 -10.65 -2.88 1.81
C ARG A 26 -10.28 -2.46 3.23
N PHE A 27 -9.70 -1.27 3.42
CA PHE A 27 -9.37 -0.79 4.77
C PHE A 27 -10.62 -0.36 5.53
N TYR A 28 -11.63 0.16 4.84
CA TYR A 28 -12.93 0.47 5.45
C TYR A 28 -13.63 -0.80 5.91
N ASP A 29 -13.68 -1.85 5.07
CA ASP A 29 -14.28 -3.13 5.45
C ASP A 29 -13.51 -3.85 6.57
N GLN A 30 -12.19 -3.68 6.66
CA GLN A 30 -11.37 -4.22 7.76
C GLN A 30 -11.59 -3.52 9.10
N VAL A 31 -11.91 -2.22 9.07
CA VAL A 31 -12.08 -1.38 10.25
C VAL A 31 -13.51 -1.41 10.78
N ASP A 32 -14.48 -1.52 9.87
CA ASP A 32 -15.90 -1.48 10.20
C ASP A 32 -16.68 -2.52 9.36
N PRO A 33 -16.53 -3.83 9.66
CA PRO A 33 -17.23 -4.89 8.94
C PRO A 33 -18.75 -4.74 9.02
N ASP A 34 -19.26 -4.27 10.16
CA ASP A 34 -20.68 -4.16 10.46
C ASP A 34 -21.27 -2.79 10.06
N ARG A 35 -20.43 -1.85 9.61
CA ARG A 35 -20.81 -0.49 9.18
C ARG A 35 -21.57 0.32 10.24
N VAL A 36 -21.30 0.06 11.51
CA VAL A 36 -22.03 0.65 12.65
C VAL A 36 -21.37 1.94 13.15
N LEU A 37 -20.09 2.16 12.82
CA LEU A 37 -19.36 3.33 13.28
C LEU A 37 -19.80 4.61 12.54
N ASP A 38 -19.70 5.73 13.26
CA ASP A 38 -19.87 7.06 12.67
C ASP A 38 -18.91 7.24 11.47
N PRO A 39 -19.37 7.84 10.35
CA PRO A 39 -18.53 8.06 9.17
C PRO A 39 -17.18 8.71 9.48
N SER A 40 -17.15 9.67 10.42
CA SER A 40 -15.94 10.41 10.77
C SER A 40 -14.91 9.51 11.47
N GLU A 41 -15.39 8.66 12.39
CA GLU A 41 -14.54 7.72 13.11
C GLU A 41 -14.09 6.57 12.21
N ARG A 42 -14.95 6.14 11.28
CA ARG A 42 -14.62 5.15 10.25
C ARG A 42 -13.49 5.66 9.35
N GLU A 43 -13.56 6.89 8.86
CA GLU A 43 -12.50 7.52 8.06
C GLU A 43 -11.19 7.59 8.82
N ARG A 44 -11.23 8.12 10.05
CA ARG A 44 -10.06 8.21 10.92
C ARG A 44 -9.38 6.86 11.12
N ARG A 45 -10.16 5.82 11.44
CA ARG A 45 -9.63 4.47 11.63
C ARG A 45 -9.13 3.85 10.34
N ALA A 46 -9.80 4.07 9.21
CA ALA A 46 -9.34 3.61 7.90
C ALA A 46 -7.99 4.24 7.51
N GLU A 47 -7.79 5.53 7.79
CA GLU A 47 -6.49 6.19 7.59
C GLU A 47 -5.39 5.57 8.44
N PHE A 48 -5.65 5.32 9.72
CA PHE A 48 -4.68 4.68 10.61
C PHE A 48 -4.38 3.24 10.16
N ALA A 49 -5.38 2.47 9.75
CA ALA A 49 -5.21 1.11 9.23
C ALA A 49 -4.33 1.10 7.96
N ARG A 50 -4.57 2.06 7.05
CA ARG A 50 -3.76 2.26 5.84
C ARG A 50 -2.32 2.59 6.18
N LYS A 51 -2.08 3.54 7.08
CA LYS A 51 -0.72 3.91 7.55
C LYS A 51 -0.01 2.71 8.20
N ALA A 52 -0.69 1.99 9.07
CA ALA A 52 -0.15 0.81 9.75
C ALA A 52 0.19 -0.33 8.76
N HIS A 53 -0.63 -0.54 7.72
CA HIS A 53 -0.34 -1.52 6.67
C HIS A 53 0.98 -1.21 5.94
N PHE A 54 1.13 0.02 5.45
CA PHE A 54 2.36 0.41 4.74
C PHE A 54 3.59 0.45 5.65
N ALA A 55 3.43 0.87 6.92
CA ALA A 55 4.50 0.81 7.90
C ALA A 55 4.98 -0.63 8.14
N ARG A 56 4.06 -1.60 8.30
CA ARG A 56 4.39 -3.02 8.42
C ARG A 56 5.11 -3.55 7.19
N MET A 57 4.67 -3.17 5.98
CA MET A 57 5.33 -3.56 4.73
C MET A 57 6.75 -3.00 4.62
N ALA A 58 6.92 -1.72 4.97
CA ALA A 58 8.22 -1.05 4.98
C ALA A 58 9.19 -1.69 5.99
N LEU A 59 8.70 -2.01 7.19
CA LEU A 59 9.48 -2.70 8.22
C LEU A 59 9.97 -4.06 7.72
N LYS A 60 9.07 -4.89 7.16
CA LYS A 60 9.43 -6.19 6.59
C LYS A 60 10.48 -6.07 5.47
N SER A 61 10.34 -5.06 4.61
CA SER A 61 11.32 -4.75 3.56
C SER A 61 12.67 -4.30 4.12
N ALA A 62 12.68 -3.48 5.17
CA ALA A 62 13.90 -3.06 5.85
C ALA A 62 14.62 -4.25 6.50
N GLN A 63 13.89 -5.12 7.20
CA GLN A 63 14.42 -6.35 7.79
C GLN A 63 15.03 -7.27 6.73
N ALA A 64 14.34 -7.51 5.62
CA ALA A 64 14.84 -8.33 4.52
C ALA A 64 16.13 -7.76 3.89
N ARG A 65 16.22 -6.44 3.73
CA ARG A 65 17.43 -5.77 3.22
C ARG A 65 18.58 -5.83 4.22
N SER A 66 18.31 -5.65 5.51
CA SER A 66 19.31 -5.76 6.57
C SER A 66 19.93 -7.16 6.63
N GLY A 67 19.09 -8.20 6.57
CA GLY A 67 19.55 -9.59 6.54
C GLY A 67 20.41 -9.93 5.32
N LYS A 68 20.16 -9.28 4.17
CA LYS A 68 21.02 -9.42 2.98
C LYS A 68 22.36 -8.71 3.11
N LYS A 69 22.41 -7.51 3.72
CA LYS A 69 23.68 -6.81 3.97
C LYS A 69 24.63 -7.63 4.82
N CYS A 70 24.13 -8.33 5.84
CA CYS A 70 24.94 -9.24 6.66
C CYS A 70 25.51 -10.41 5.84
N LYS A 71 24.79 -10.91 4.82
CA LYS A 71 25.22 -12.04 3.98
C LYS A 71 26.12 -11.65 2.81
N THR A 72 26.14 -10.38 2.39
CA THR A 72 26.92 -9.91 1.22
C THR A 72 28.08 -8.98 1.63
N GLY A 73 28.23 -8.65 2.92
CA GLY A 73 29.29 -7.79 3.44
C GLY A 73 30.62 -8.49 3.79
N GLY A 74 30.78 -9.76 3.47
CA GLY A 74 32.00 -10.55 3.72
C GLY A 74 32.69 -11.00 2.44
N ALA A 75 32.86 -10.11 1.47
CA ALA A 75 33.70 -10.35 0.28
C ALA A 75 34.09 -9.00 -0.36
N LYS A 76 34.97 -8.27 0.31
CA LYS A 76 35.92 -7.34 -0.29
C LYS A 76 37.12 -7.18 0.64
#